data_AF-A0A9D3ZGQ8-F1
#
_entry.id   AF-A0A9D3ZGQ8-F1
#
_cell.length_a   1.000
_cell.length_b   1.000
_cell.length_c   1.000
_cell.angle_alpha   90.00
_cell.angle_beta   90.00
_cell.angle_gamma   90.00
#
_symmetry.space_group_name_H-M   'P 1'
#
loop_
_entity.id
_entity.type
_entity.pdbx_description
1 polymer ?
#
loop_
_entity_poly.entity_id
_entity_poly.type
_entity_poly.pdbx_seq_one_letter_code
_entity_poly.pdbx_strand_id
1 'polypeptide(L)' 'MDWTTIYDMLSGKDNNNVGWDEHRKMVVAEDVMWNSYISSHKVDGQFRYRSFLYYDQLTSIYAKD' A
#
# COMPACT_ATOMS: atom_id res chain seq x y z
N MET A 1 5.77 -9.76 -6.44
CA MET A 1 4.89 -8.56 -6.41
C MET A 1 4.22 -8.65 -5.06
N ASP A 2 4.73 -7.93 -4.07
CA ASP A 2 4.36 -8.24 -2.69
C ASP A 2 3.08 -7.49 -2.31
N TRP A 3 1.98 -8.00 -2.89
CA TRP A 3 0.60 -7.69 -2.51
C TRP A 3 0.40 -7.80 -1.00
N THR A 4 1.03 -8.80 -0.39
CA THR A 4 1.05 -9.03 1.05
C THR A 4 1.54 -7.80 1.81
N THR A 5 2.44 -7.01 1.25
CA THR A 5 2.98 -5.84 1.94
C THR A 5 2.05 -4.64 1.88
N ILE A 6 1.39 -4.40 0.75
CA ILE A 6 0.34 -3.36 0.64
C ILE A 6 -0.83 -3.73 1.55
N TYR A 7 -1.20 -5.02 1.57
CA TYR A 7 -2.24 -5.52 2.45
C TYR A 7 -1.86 -5.38 3.93
N ASP A 8 -0.63 -5.71 4.32
CA ASP A 8 -0.15 -5.56 5.70
C ASP A 8 -0.10 -4.08 6.14
N MET A 9 0.30 -3.16 5.25
CA MET A 9 0.23 -1.72 5.51
C MET A 9 -1.19 -1.21 5.76
N LEU A 10 -2.15 -1.69 4.97
CA LEU A 10 -3.55 -1.26 5.05
C LEU A 10 -4.31 -1.97 6.18
N SER A 11 -3.92 -3.19 6.54
CA SER A 11 -4.55 -4.01 7.60
C SER A 11 -3.86 -3.90 8.96
N GLY A 12 -2.68 -3.27 9.00
CA GLY A 12 -1.89 -3.04 10.20
C GLY A 12 -2.68 -2.32 11.29
N LYS A 13 -2.46 -2.76 12.52
CA LYS A 13 -3.20 -2.40 13.75
C LYS A 13 -3.18 -0.91 14.14
N ASP A 14 -2.44 -0.08 13.41
CA ASP A 14 -2.31 1.38 13.55
C ASP A 14 -2.89 2.10 12.32
N ASN A 15 -4.06 1.64 11.89
CA ASN A 15 -4.87 2.07 10.75
C ASN A 15 -5.40 3.52 10.80
N ASN A 16 -4.93 4.34 11.73
CA ASN A 16 -5.38 5.73 11.81
C ASN A 16 -4.66 6.64 10.80
N ASN A 17 -3.46 6.25 10.36
CA ASN A 17 -2.56 7.12 9.58
C ASN A 17 -2.16 6.54 8.23
N VAL A 18 -2.83 5.46 7.78
CA VAL A 18 -2.59 4.77 6.50
C VAL A 18 -3.92 4.54 5.81
N GLY A 19 -4.01 4.91 4.53
CA GLY A 19 -5.21 4.77 3.73
C GLY A 19 -4.91 4.52 2.25
N TRP A 20 -5.97 4.34 1.50
CA TRP A 20 -5.92 4.15 0.06
C TRP A 20 -6.54 5.36 -0.64
N ASP A 21 -5.80 5.97 -1.57
CA ASP A 21 -6.33 7.02 -2.43
C ASP A 21 -6.91 6.37 -3.69
N GLU A 22 -8.25 6.31 -3.75
CA GLU A 22 -8.99 5.75 -4.88
C GLU A 22 -8.76 6.49 -6.20
N HIS A 23 -8.50 7.81 -6.16
CA HIS A 23 -8.31 8.60 -7.37
C HIS A 23 -6.91 8.42 -7.94
N ARG A 24 -5.92 8.33 -7.05
CA ARG A 24 -4.50 8.16 -7.42
C ARG A 24 -4.10 6.69 -7.50
N LYS A 25 -4.98 5.79 -7.06
CA LYS A 25 -4.78 4.35 -6.94
C LYS A 25 -3.48 4.02 -6.21
N MET A 26 -3.26 4.58 -5.03
CA MET A 26 -2.01 4.40 -4.28
C MET A 26 -2.21 4.43 -2.76
N VAL A 27 -1.24 3.87 -2.04
CA VAL A 27 -1.18 3.96 -0.57
C VAL A 27 -0.80 5.38 -0.16
N VAL A 28 -1.54 5.94 0.79
CA VAL A 28 -1.25 7.23 1.42
C VAL A 28 -1.03 6.98 2.90
N ALA A 29 0.07 7.52 3.42
CA ALA A 29 0.41 7.41 4.83
C ALA A 29 1.22 8.63 5.27
N GLU A 30 1.28 8.88 6.58
CA GLU A 30 2.19 9.90 7.12
C GLU A 30 3.65 9.60 6.79
N ASP A 31 4.44 10.66 6.63
CA ASP A 31 5.87 10.57 6.33
C ASP A 31 6.66 9.74 7.34
N VAL A 32 6.27 9.77 8.62
CA VAL A 32 6.88 8.96 9.68
C VAL A 32 6.66 7.46 9.44
N MET A 33 5.46 7.06 8.99
CA MET A 33 5.14 5.68 8.63
C MET A 33 5.97 5.26 7.41
N TRP A 34 5.97 6.08 6.35
CA TRP A 34 6.78 5.82 5.15
C TRP A 34 8.26 5.69 5.47
N ASN A 35 8.82 6.56 6.29
CA ASN A 35 10.23 6.52 6.65
C ASN A 35 10.57 5.27 7.47
N SER A 36 9.71 4.87 8.41
CA SER A 36 9.86 3.62 9.17
C SER A 36 9.83 2.41 8.24
N TYR A 37 8.84 2.34 7.34
CA TYR A 37 8.70 1.25 6.39
C TYR A 37 9.87 1.18 5.38
N ILE A 38 10.27 2.31 4.78
CA ILE A 38 11.39 2.36 3.82
C ILE A 38 12.71 2.03 4.50
N SER A 39 12.87 2.37 5.79
CA SER A 39 14.10 2.05 6.53
C SER A 39 14.31 0.53 6.68
N SER A 40 13.21 -0.23 6.81
CA SER A 40 13.22 -1.70 6.91
C SER A 40 13.16 -2.38 5.53
N HIS A 41 12.52 -1.75 4.55
CA HIS A 41 12.28 -2.28 3.20
C HIS A 41 12.77 -1.29 2.14
N LYS A 42 14.08 -1.08 2.06
CA LYS A 42 14.71 -0.04 1.19
C LYS A 42 14.34 -0.15 -0.29
N VAL A 43 14.03 -1.35 -0.78
CA VAL A 43 13.64 -1.60 -2.18
C VAL A 43 12.21 -1.14 -2.47
N ASP A 44 11.41 -0.96 -1.43
CA ASP A 44 9.98 -0.71 -1.53
C ASP A 44 9.62 0.77 -1.40
N GLY A 45 10.61 1.65 -1.28
CA GLY A 45 10.39 3.11 -1.25
C GLY A 45 9.76 3.68 -2.51
N GLN A 46 9.83 2.94 -3.62
CA GLN A 46 9.09 3.27 -4.83
C GLN A 46 7.56 3.24 -4.62
N PHE A 47 7.04 2.44 -3.68
CA PHE A 47 5.60 2.34 -3.45
C PHE A 47 4.97 3.64 -2.93
N ARG A 48 5.77 4.48 -2.27
CA ARG A 48 5.32 5.82 -1.84
C ARG A 48 4.88 6.71 -3.00
N TYR A 49 5.44 6.49 -4.19
CA TYR A 49 5.20 7.32 -5.37
C TYR A 49 4.53 6.56 -6.52
N ARG A 50 4.17 5.29 -6.29
CA ARG A 50 3.66 4.41 -7.35
C ARG A 50 2.14 4.30 -7.30
N SER A 51 1.50 4.62 -8.42
CA SER A 51 0.11 4.26 -8.66
C SER A 51 -0.01 2.80 -9.10
N PHE A 52 -0.97 2.09 -8.52
CA PHE A 52 -1.37 0.74 -8.84
C PHE A 52 -2.73 0.78 -9.55
N LEU A 53 -2.72 1.23 -10.81
CA LEU A 53 -3.93 1.43 -11.62
C LEU A 53 -4.77 0.15 -11.81
N TYR A 54 -4.15 -1.02 -11.63
CA TYR A 54 -4.80 -2.32 -11.73
C TYR A 54 -5.21 -2.90 -10.38
N TYR A 55 -5.07 -2.16 -9.27
CA TYR A 55 -5.39 -2.64 -7.91
C TYR A 55 -6.83 -3.16 -7.82
N ASP A 56 -7.81 -2.41 -8.31
CA ASP A 56 -9.22 -2.82 -8.30
C ASP A 56 -9.47 -4.06 -9.17
N GLN A 57 -8.83 -4.13 -10.34
CA GLN A 57 -8.99 -5.24 -11.28
C GLN A 57 -8.41 -6.53 -10.69
N LEU A 58 -7.22 -6.44 -10.09
CA LEU A 58 -6.60 -7.57 -9.40
C LEU A 58 -7.43 -7.99 -8.19
N THR A 59 -7.90 -7.03 -7.38
CA THR A 59 -8.77 -7.34 -6.23
C THR A 59 -10.04 -8.04 -6.68
N SER A 60 -10.67 -7.62 -7.78
CA SER A 60 -11.85 -8.30 -8.32
C SER A 60 -11.57 -9.71 -8.86
N ILE A 61 -10.35 -10.00 -9.29
CA ILE A 61 -9.94 -11.34 -9.74
C ILE A 61 -9.68 -12.25 -8.54
N TYR A 62 -9.02 -11.73 -7.50
CA TYR A 62 -8.63 -12.49 -6.31
C TYR A 62 -9.69 -12.55 -5.21
N ALA A 63 -10.70 -11.66 -5.20
CA ALA A 63 -11.80 -11.70 -4.24
C ALA A 63 -12.91 -12.70 -4.62
N LYS A 64 -12.72 -13.48 -5.70
CA LYS A 64 -13.75 -14.36 -6.27
C LYS A 64 -13.49 -15.87 -6.07
N ASP A 65 -12.57 -16.24 -5.19
CA ASP A 65 -12.36 -17.61 -4.71
C ASP A 65 -12.35 -17.66 -3.17
#